data_AF-A0A2W4PF40-F1
#
_entry.id   AF-A0A2W4PF40-F1
#
_cell.length_a   1.000
_cell.length_b   1.000
_cell.length_c   1.000
_cell.angle_alpha   90.00
_cell.angle_beta   90.00
_cell.angle_gamma   90.00
#
_symmetry.space_group_name_H-M   'P 1'
#
loop_
_entity.id
_entity.type
_entity.pdbx_description
1 polymer ?
#
loop_
_entity_poly.entity_id
_entity_poly.type
_entity_poly.pdbx_seq_one_letter_code
_entity_poly.pdbx_strand_id
1 'polypeptide(L)'
;MVRFPGVVLCVIVAVLAPSLVSAQLQQTQRYEKEFKYSEGVFSIIPLGEDGILLIRDRDKFDGGKKIWEAIHLDTDLKEKKTISLAMEPRNRLIGYEKSPGQVLLLYRQGDTEKNNIELVEVNLSGDEHPRHVVKPELAMSFTHFTRVGNSAILGGYVNKEPRKIFKR
;
A
#
# COMPACT_ATOMS: atom_id res chain seq x y z
N MET A 1 -45.00 20.38 57.86
CA MET A 1 -44.07 21.31 57.20
C MET A 1 -42.79 20.54 56.88
N VAL A 2 -42.73 19.90 55.72
CA VAL A 2 -41.65 18.95 55.41
C VAL A 2 -40.80 19.51 54.27
N ARG A 3 -39.58 19.97 54.62
CA ARG A 3 -38.56 20.44 53.69
C ARG A 3 -37.79 19.23 53.16
N PHE A 4 -38.04 18.83 51.91
CA PHE A 4 -37.16 17.94 51.15
C PHE A 4 -36.59 18.60 49.88
N PRO A 5 -35.98 19.80 49.94
CA PRO A 5 -35.41 20.44 48.76
C PRO A 5 -34.19 19.67 48.20
N GLY A 6 -33.45 18.96 49.05
CA GLY A 6 -32.23 18.25 48.65
C GLY A 6 -32.46 16.98 47.82
N VAL A 7 -33.54 16.22 48.11
CA VAL A 7 -33.84 14.96 47.41
C VAL A 7 -34.30 15.25 45.98
N VAL A 8 -35.14 16.28 45.81
CA VAL A 8 -35.63 16.70 44.49
C VAL A 8 -34.46 17.23 43.63
N LEU A 9 -33.52 17.97 44.21
CA LEU A 9 -32.34 18.47 43.52
C LEU A 9 -31.42 17.32 43.05
N CYS A 10 -31.16 16.32 43.90
CA CYS A 10 -30.35 15.14 43.53
C CYS A 10 -30.99 14.31 42.42
N VAL A 11 -32.33 14.16 42.44
CA VAL A 11 -33.06 13.43 41.38
C VAL A 11 -33.00 14.17 40.06
N ILE A 12 -33.12 15.50 40.05
CA ILE A 12 -33.01 16.32 38.84
C ILE A 12 -31.60 16.24 38.24
N VAL A 13 -30.55 16.28 39.08
CA VAL A 13 -29.16 16.14 38.62
C VAL A 13 -28.89 14.75 38.04
N ALA A 14 -29.43 13.69 38.65
CA ALA A 14 -29.26 12.32 38.17
C ALA A 14 -30.00 12.04 36.84
N VAL A 15 -31.14 12.71 36.59
CA VAL A 15 -31.93 12.53 35.36
C VAL A 15 -31.41 13.37 34.19
N LEU A 16 -30.76 14.52 34.44
CA LEU A 16 -30.23 15.40 33.39
C LEU A 16 -28.78 15.09 32.99
N ALA A 17 -28.00 14.41 33.84
CA ALA A 17 -26.61 14.03 33.57
C ALA A 17 -26.36 13.08 32.38
N PRO A 18 -27.25 12.15 31.98
CA PRO A 18 -26.93 11.22 30.88
C PRO A 18 -26.89 11.87 29.49
N SER A 19 -27.36 13.11 29.35
CA SER A 19 -27.38 13.83 28.06
C SER A 19 -26.01 14.37 27.62
N LEU A 20 -24.99 14.31 28.48
CA LEU A 20 -23.62 14.79 28.18
C LEU A 20 -22.68 13.69 27.68
N VAL A 21 -23.16 12.46 27.48
CA VAL A 21 -22.35 11.32 27.02
C VAL A 21 -22.43 11.18 25.49
N SER A 22 -21.84 12.12 24.75
CA SER A 22 -21.60 11.99 23.29
C SER A 22 -20.12 12.10 22.91
N ALA A 23 -19.23 11.93 23.88
CA ALA A 23 -17.77 11.98 23.69
C ALA A 23 -17.13 10.58 23.67
N GLN A 24 -17.84 9.55 23.23
CA GLN A 24 -17.21 8.26 22.96
C GLN A 24 -16.39 8.39 21.67
N LEU A 25 -15.09 8.09 21.74
CA LEU A 25 -14.21 7.99 20.59
C LEU A 25 -14.75 6.90 19.67
N GLN A 26 -15.53 7.31 18.65
CA GLN A 26 -16.01 6.40 17.63
C GLN A 26 -14.83 6.09 16.70
N GLN A 27 -14.36 4.84 16.71
CA GLN A 27 -13.42 4.37 15.69
C GLN A 27 -14.14 4.47 14.34
N THR A 28 -13.77 5.46 13.53
CA THR A 28 -14.54 5.86 12.34
C THR A 28 -14.48 4.82 11.24
N GLN A 29 -13.30 4.24 10.98
CA GLN A 29 -13.09 3.25 9.91
C GLN A 29 -11.95 2.30 10.31
N ARG A 30 -12.06 1.01 9.96
CA ARG A 30 -11.00 0.01 10.17
C ARG A 30 -11.05 -1.05 9.06
N TYR A 31 -9.91 -1.29 8.42
CA TYR A 31 -9.72 -2.45 7.55
C TYR A 31 -8.90 -3.51 8.29
N GLU A 32 -9.39 -4.75 8.31
CA GLU A 32 -8.68 -5.89 8.89
C GLU A 32 -8.57 -7.01 7.87
N LYS A 33 -7.39 -7.61 7.78
CA LYS A 33 -7.12 -8.77 6.96
C LYS A 33 -6.42 -9.83 7.79
N GLU A 34 -6.84 -11.07 7.63
CA GLU A 34 -6.17 -12.20 8.26
C GLU A 34 -4.70 -12.26 7.79
N PHE A 35 -3.78 -12.31 8.75
CA PHE A 35 -2.37 -12.50 8.48
C PHE A 35 -2.02 -13.99 8.61
N LYS A 36 -1.42 -14.54 7.55
CA LYS A 36 -0.90 -15.90 7.52
C LYS A 36 0.62 -15.84 7.55
N TYR A 37 1.26 -16.58 8.46
CA TYR A 37 2.71 -16.58 8.62
C TYR A 37 3.50 -17.01 7.38
N SER A 38 2.87 -17.73 6.45
CA SER A 38 3.49 -18.11 5.18
C SER A 38 3.42 -17.01 4.11
N GLU A 39 2.52 -16.03 4.26
CA GLU A 39 2.38 -14.90 3.34
C GLU A 39 3.32 -13.74 3.73
N GLY A 40 3.61 -12.87 2.77
CA GLY A 40 4.42 -11.68 3.00
C GLY A 40 3.71 -10.63 3.86
N VAL A 41 4.53 -9.79 4.49
CA VAL A 41 4.06 -8.58 5.18
C VAL A 41 3.60 -7.56 4.13
N PHE A 42 2.51 -6.86 4.42
CA PHE A 42 2.03 -5.79 3.56
C PHE A 42 2.99 -4.61 3.50
N SER A 43 3.38 -4.24 2.29
CA SER A 43 3.88 -2.91 1.96
C SER A 43 2.70 -1.96 1.80
N ILE A 44 2.74 -0.83 2.49
CA ILE A 44 1.68 0.17 2.49
C ILE A 44 2.13 1.33 1.59
N ILE A 45 1.37 1.59 0.53
CA ILE A 45 1.64 2.67 -0.42
C ILE A 45 0.54 3.74 -0.26
N PRO A 46 0.86 4.93 0.25
CA PRO A 46 -0.11 6.00 0.36
C PRO A 46 -0.44 6.58 -1.02
N LEU A 47 -1.73 6.68 -1.34
CA LEU A 47 -2.21 7.24 -2.60
C LEU A 47 -2.85 8.63 -2.44
N GLY A 48 -2.76 9.26 -1.26
CA GLY A 48 -3.37 10.58 -1.02
C GLY A 48 -4.90 10.52 -1.18
N GLU A 49 -5.46 11.32 -2.08
CA GLU A 49 -6.91 11.38 -2.35
C GLU A 49 -7.50 10.07 -2.88
N ASP A 50 -6.67 9.19 -3.45
CA ASP A 50 -7.12 7.90 -3.96
C ASP A 50 -7.16 6.81 -2.86
N GLY A 51 -6.69 7.10 -1.64
CA GLY A 51 -6.66 6.17 -0.51
C GLY A 51 -5.31 5.47 -0.30
N ILE A 52 -5.31 4.14 -0.19
CA ILE A 52 -4.13 3.32 0.16
C ILE A 52 -4.07 2.09 -0.74
N LEU A 53 -2.87 1.73 -1.19
CA LEU A 53 -2.62 0.44 -1.84
C LEU A 53 -1.80 -0.44 -0.91
N LEU A 54 -2.32 -1.61 -0.56
CA LEU A 54 -1.64 -2.63 0.22
C LEU A 54 -1.07 -3.68 -0.73
N ILE A 55 0.21 -4.04 -0.59
CA ILE A 55 0.86 -5.01 -1.49
C ILE A 55 1.60 -6.06 -0.69
N ARG A 56 1.44 -7.33 -1.05
CA ARG A 56 2.22 -8.44 -0.49
C ARG A 56 2.36 -9.57 -1.49
N ASP A 57 3.35 -10.42 -1.30
CA ASP A 57 3.38 -11.75 -1.89
C ASP A 57 2.55 -12.74 -1.07
N ARG A 58 1.94 -13.71 -1.76
CA ARG A 58 1.21 -14.81 -1.16
C ARG A 58 2.03 -16.09 -1.25
N ASP A 59 1.80 -17.00 -0.32
CA ASP A 59 2.26 -18.38 -0.45
C ASP A 59 1.33 -19.18 -1.37
N LYS A 60 1.16 -18.67 -2.59
CA LYS A 60 0.34 -19.26 -3.63
C LYS A 60 1.06 -19.12 -4.96
N PHE A 61 1.04 -20.19 -5.74
CA PHE A 61 1.67 -20.25 -7.04
C PHE A 61 0.63 -20.56 -8.12
N ASP A 62 0.81 -19.96 -9.30
CA ASP A 62 0.02 -20.20 -10.49
C ASP A 62 0.96 -20.34 -11.69
N GLY A 63 0.89 -21.46 -12.41
CA GLY A 63 1.81 -21.74 -13.52
C GLY A 63 3.30 -21.63 -13.17
N GLY A 64 3.69 -21.96 -11.93
CA GLY A 64 5.06 -21.83 -11.44
C GLY A 64 5.48 -20.40 -11.02
N LYS A 65 4.60 -19.42 -11.17
CA LYS A 65 4.81 -18.03 -10.75
C LYS A 65 4.22 -17.80 -9.36
N LYS A 66 4.89 -17.00 -8.53
CA LYS A 66 4.41 -16.58 -7.21
C LYS A 66 3.36 -15.49 -7.37
N ILE A 67 2.24 -15.61 -6.67
CA ILE A 67 1.17 -14.63 -6.70
C ILE A 67 1.48 -13.48 -5.74
N TRP A 68 1.42 -12.27 -6.24
CA TRP A 68 1.37 -11.03 -5.48
C TRP A 68 -0.06 -10.49 -5.46
N GLU A 69 -0.46 -9.94 -4.32
CA GLU A 69 -1.78 -9.37 -4.08
C GLU A 69 -1.63 -7.88 -3.84
N ALA A 70 -2.38 -7.07 -4.59
CA ALA A 70 -2.49 -5.63 -4.40
C ALA A 70 -3.94 -5.28 -4.09
N ILE A 71 -4.20 -4.70 -2.91
CA ILE A 71 -5.53 -4.35 -2.42
C ILE A 71 -5.63 -2.83 -2.36
N HIS A 72 -6.52 -2.26 -3.15
CA HIS A 72 -6.81 -0.83 -3.16
C HIS A 72 -7.95 -0.51 -2.20
N LEU A 73 -7.63 0.29 -1.19
CA LEU A 73 -8.57 0.86 -0.24
C LEU A 73 -8.79 2.34 -0.57
N ASP A 74 -10.01 2.82 -0.41
CA ASP A 74 -10.30 4.25 -0.47
C ASP A 74 -9.93 4.99 0.82
N THR A 75 -10.23 6.29 0.88
CA THR A 75 -9.96 7.14 2.05
C THR A 75 -10.79 6.75 3.28
N ASP A 76 -11.88 6.02 3.09
CA ASP A 76 -12.71 5.44 4.15
C ASP A 76 -12.24 4.02 4.52
N LEU A 77 -11.09 3.57 4.02
CA LEU A 77 -10.55 2.22 4.20
C LEU A 77 -11.48 1.09 3.69
N LYS A 78 -12.36 1.39 2.73
CA LYS A 78 -13.18 0.37 2.05
C LYS A 78 -12.43 -0.19 0.87
N GLU A 79 -12.50 -1.51 0.70
CA GLU A 79 -11.88 -2.21 -0.42
C GLU A 79 -12.60 -1.85 -1.73
N LYS A 80 -11.88 -1.15 -2.61
CA LYS A 80 -12.33 -0.84 -3.98
C LYS A 80 -12.02 -1.98 -4.94
N LYS A 81 -10.83 -2.57 -4.81
CA LYS A 81 -10.32 -3.57 -5.76
C LYS A 81 -9.24 -4.44 -5.15
N THR A 82 -9.22 -5.70 -5.52
CA THR A 82 -8.10 -6.62 -5.27
C THR A 82 -7.55 -7.14 -6.60
N ILE A 83 -6.24 -7.02 -6.78
CA ILE A 83 -5.50 -7.35 -8.00
C ILE A 83 -4.52 -8.48 -7.69
N SER A 84 -4.50 -9.50 -8.55
CA SER A 84 -3.58 -10.64 -8.45
C SER A 84 -2.53 -10.56 -9.56
N LEU A 85 -1.25 -10.50 -9.18
CA LEU A 85 -0.11 -10.38 -10.08
C LEU A 85 0.74 -11.65 -10.00
N ALA A 86 0.73 -12.48 -11.04
CA ALA A 86 1.63 -13.64 -11.13
C ALA A 86 3.05 -13.19 -11.51
N MET A 87 4.03 -13.38 -10.63
CA MET A 87 5.42 -12.90 -10.73
C MET A 87 6.42 -14.06 -10.62
N GLU A 88 7.65 -13.88 -11.10
CA GLU A 88 8.68 -14.91 -10.92
C GLU A 88 8.96 -15.19 -9.42
N PRO A 89 9.21 -16.44 -8.98
CA PRO A 89 9.31 -16.83 -7.56
C PRO A 89 10.34 -16.10 -6.70
N ARG A 90 11.30 -15.41 -7.33
CA ARG A 90 12.36 -14.64 -6.66
C ARG A 90 12.19 -13.13 -6.81
N ASN A 91 11.07 -12.67 -7.35
CA ASN A 91 10.78 -11.24 -7.43
C ASN A 91 10.61 -10.66 -6.03
N ARG A 92 11.30 -9.54 -5.77
CA ARG A 92 11.14 -8.73 -4.56
C ARG A 92 10.75 -7.32 -4.94
N LEU A 93 9.77 -6.74 -4.26
CA LEU A 93 9.42 -5.33 -4.42
C LEU A 93 10.57 -4.48 -3.86
N ILE A 94 11.17 -3.64 -4.69
CA ILE A 94 12.31 -2.78 -4.34
C ILE A 94 11.98 -1.28 -4.37
N GLY A 95 10.82 -0.91 -4.91
CA GLY A 95 10.38 0.48 -4.95
C GLY A 95 9.01 0.64 -5.59
N TYR A 96 8.44 1.83 -5.43
CA TYR A 96 7.20 2.22 -6.07
C TYR A 96 7.26 3.71 -6.45
N GLU A 97 6.44 4.10 -7.41
CA GLU A 97 6.20 5.50 -7.77
C GLU A 97 4.71 5.71 -8.01
N LYS A 98 4.17 6.80 -7.46
CA LYS A 98 2.77 7.17 -7.67
C LYS A 98 2.66 8.04 -8.93
N SER A 99 1.64 7.78 -9.75
CA SER A 99 1.19 8.68 -10.80
C SER A 99 -0.34 8.83 -10.74
N PRO A 100 -0.94 9.86 -11.34
CA PRO A 100 -2.40 9.97 -11.38
C PRO A 100 -3.04 8.72 -11.99
N GLY A 101 -3.95 8.07 -11.25
CA GLY A 101 -4.69 6.88 -11.69
C GLY A 101 -3.90 5.56 -11.75
N GLN A 102 -2.60 5.57 -11.45
CA GLN A 102 -1.78 4.37 -11.50
C GLN A 102 -0.60 4.38 -10.53
N VAL A 103 -0.20 3.19 -10.08
CA VAL A 103 0.99 2.98 -9.25
C VAL A 103 1.97 2.14 -10.03
N LEU A 104 3.20 2.61 -10.13
CA LEU A 104 4.27 1.84 -10.72
C LEU A 104 5.01 1.07 -9.63
N LEU A 105 5.16 -0.22 -9.82
CA LEU A 105 5.82 -1.12 -8.89
C LEU A 105 7.09 -1.67 -9.51
N LEU A 106 8.19 -1.56 -8.79
CA LEU A 106 9.49 -1.99 -9.25
C LEU A 106 9.91 -3.27 -8.52
N TYR A 107 10.06 -4.35 -9.26
CA TYR A 107 10.47 -5.65 -8.76
C TYR A 107 11.88 -6.01 -9.24
N ARG A 108 12.66 -6.66 -8.39
CA ARG A 108 13.96 -7.24 -8.75
C ARG A 108 13.88 -8.76 -8.77
N GLN A 109 14.37 -9.38 -9.85
CA GLN A 109 14.43 -10.84 -10.01
C GLN A 109 15.58 -11.45 -9.19
N GLY A 110 15.42 -11.59 -7.88
CA GLY A 110 16.42 -12.12 -6.94
C GLY A 110 17.27 -11.05 -6.26
N ASP A 111 18.40 -11.45 -5.68
CA ASP A 111 19.06 -10.62 -4.66
C ASP A 111 20.27 -9.83 -5.15
N THR A 112 20.73 -10.05 -6.39
CA THR A 112 21.92 -9.39 -6.91
C THR A 112 21.59 -8.12 -7.70
N GLU A 113 22.53 -7.18 -7.71
CA GLU A 113 22.38 -5.89 -8.41
C GLU A 113 22.46 -5.96 -9.93
N LYS A 114 22.87 -7.10 -10.48
CA LYS A 114 22.86 -7.38 -11.92
C LYS A 114 21.55 -7.99 -12.39
N ASN A 115 20.65 -8.34 -11.47
CA ASN A 115 19.41 -9.01 -11.82
C ASN A 115 18.48 -8.09 -12.61
N ASN A 116 17.66 -8.70 -13.45
CA ASN A 116 16.64 -7.98 -14.19
C ASN A 116 15.66 -7.33 -13.23
N ILE A 117 15.09 -6.24 -13.72
CA ILE A 117 14.08 -5.46 -13.03
C ILE A 117 12.79 -5.61 -13.83
N GLU A 118 11.68 -5.80 -13.14
CA GLU A 118 10.37 -5.84 -13.73
C GLU A 118 9.57 -4.65 -13.19
N LEU A 119 9.17 -3.77 -14.10
CA LEU A 119 8.29 -2.65 -13.83
C LEU A 119 6.86 -3.10 -14.12
N VAL A 120 5.97 -3.01 -13.15
CA VAL A 120 4.55 -3.34 -13.29
C VAL A 120 3.74 -2.08 -13.07
N GLU A 121 2.91 -1.71 -14.04
CA GLU A 121 1.98 -0.60 -13.92
C GLU A 121 0.64 -1.13 -13.39
N VAL A 122 0.26 -0.72 -12.18
CA VAL A 122 -1.02 -1.06 -11.55
C VAL A 122 -1.99 0.09 -11.76
N ASN A 123 -2.92 -0.09 -12.69
CA ASN A 123 -4.01 0.84 -12.91
C ASN A 123 -5.06 0.69 -11.78
N LEU A 124 -5.44 1.80 -11.16
CA LEU A 124 -6.39 1.80 -10.04
C LEU A 124 -7.85 1.60 -10.50
N SER A 125 -8.15 1.89 -11.78
CA SER A 125 -9.50 1.77 -12.35
C SER A 125 -9.65 0.58 -13.32
N GLY A 126 -8.58 0.23 -14.05
CA GLY A 126 -8.59 -0.82 -15.07
C GLY A 126 -7.97 -2.14 -14.62
N ASP A 127 -8.25 -3.23 -15.34
CA ASP A 127 -7.68 -4.57 -15.10
C ASP A 127 -6.36 -4.81 -15.85
N GLU A 128 -5.99 -3.88 -16.72
CA GLU A 128 -4.73 -3.97 -17.46
C GLU A 128 -3.56 -3.57 -16.57
N HIS A 129 -2.56 -4.46 -16.52
CA HIS A 129 -1.35 -4.25 -15.75
C HIS A 129 -0.12 -4.43 -16.64
N PRO A 130 0.23 -3.41 -17.47
CA PRO A 130 1.41 -3.43 -18.33
C PRO A 130 2.67 -3.78 -17.56
N ARG A 131 3.54 -4.56 -18.20
CA ARG A 131 4.80 -5.02 -17.59
C ARG A 131 5.96 -4.76 -18.52
N HIS A 132 7.04 -4.26 -17.96
CA HIS A 132 8.26 -3.94 -18.69
C HIS A 132 9.48 -4.53 -17.97
N VAL A 133 10.23 -5.38 -18.66
CA VAL A 133 11.49 -5.92 -18.12
C VAL A 133 12.64 -5.02 -18.53
N VAL A 134 13.37 -4.50 -17.55
CA VAL A 134 14.60 -3.72 -17.73
C VAL A 134 15.78 -4.60 -17.34
N LYS A 135 16.67 -4.86 -18.29
CA LYS A 135 17.94 -5.54 -18.06
C LYS A 135 19.01 -4.49 -17.80
N PRO A 136 19.47 -4.29 -16.55
CA PRO A 136 20.49 -3.31 -16.27
C PRO A 136 21.82 -3.75 -16.89
N GLU A 137 22.50 -2.84 -17.58
CA GLU A 137 23.83 -3.10 -18.17
C GLU A 137 24.94 -3.14 -17.11
N LEU A 138 24.69 -2.52 -15.95
CA LEU A 138 25.63 -2.41 -14.83
C LEU A 138 24.97 -2.89 -13.55
N ALA A 139 25.77 -3.43 -12.62
CA ALA A 139 25.30 -3.74 -11.27
C ALA A 139 24.97 -2.43 -10.55
N MET A 140 23.70 -2.20 -10.22
CA MET A 140 23.29 -0.97 -9.54
C MET A 140 22.38 -1.21 -8.32
N SER A 141 22.62 -0.45 -7.26
CA SER A 141 21.72 -0.32 -6.11
C SER A 141 20.75 0.84 -6.38
N PHE A 142 19.47 0.55 -6.63
CA PHE A 142 18.47 1.61 -6.86
C PHE A 142 18.09 2.27 -5.54
N THR A 143 18.08 3.59 -5.53
CA THR A 143 17.62 4.40 -4.38
C THR A 143 16.50 5.36 -4.76
N HIS A 144 16.39 5.70 -6.05
CA HIS A 144 15.39 6.62 -6.55
C HIS A 144 14.70 6.01 -7.77
N PHE A 145 13.39 6.17 -7.83
CA PHE A 145 12.58 5.77 -8.96
C PHE A 145 11.53 6.85 -9.18
N THR A 146 11.41 7.35 -10.39
CA THR A 146 10.36 8.32 -10.75
C THR A 146 9.94 8.18 -12.20
N ARG A 147 8.72 8.59 -12.52
CA ARG A 147 8.18 8.62 -13.88
C ARG A 147 8.19 10.05 -14.42
N VAL A 148 8.70 10.23 -15.63
CA VAL A 148 8.67 11.50 -16.37
C VAL A 148 8.05 11.26 -17.74
N GLY A 149 6.79 11.68 -17.90
CA GLY A 149 6.00 11.42 -19.11
C GLY A 149 5.78 9.92 -19.32
N ASN A 150 6.22 9.39 -20.46
CA ASN A 150 6.20 7.96 -20.76
C ASN A 150 7.50 7.24 -20.41
N SER A 151 8.44 7.92 -19.76
CA SER A 151 9.74 7.35 -19.42
C SER A 151 9.89 7.14 -17.92
N ALA A 152 10.60 6.07 -17.54
CA ALA A 152 10.98 5.79 -16.17
C ALA A 152 12.44 6.17 -15.94
N ILE A 153 12.71 6.88 -14.85
CA ILE A 153 14.05 7.24 -14.40
C ILE A 153 14.36 6.41 -13.17
N LEU A 154 15.43 5.63 -13.27
CA LEU A 154 15.94 4.80 -12.18
C LEU A 154 17.30 5.37 -11.74
N GLY A 155 17.33 5.94 -10.55
CA GLY A 155 18.53 6.50 -9.92
C GLY A 155 19.09 5.55 -8.87
N GLY A 156 20.40 5.44 -8.83
CA GLY A 156 21.07 4.52 -7.92
C GLY A 156 22.56 4.76 -7.81
N TYR A 157 23.25 3.83 -7.17
CA TYR A 157 24.70 3.82 -7.08
C TYR A 157 25.27 2.63 -7.84
N VAL A 158 26.41 2.84 -8.48
CA VAL A 158 27.28 1.80 -9.05
C VAL A 158 28.65 1.98 -8.41
N ASN A 159 29.14 0.97 -7.69
CA ASN A 159 30.43 1.06 -6.98
C ASN A 159 30.55 2.31 -6.08
N LYS A 160 29.47 2.70 -5.39
CA LYS A 160 29.37 3.93 -4.55
C LYS A 160 29.40 5.27 -5.32
N GLU A 161 29.36 5.25 -6.65
CA GLU A 161 29.18 6.44 -7.49
C GLU A 161 27.72 6.58 -7.95
N PRO A 162 27.11 7.78 -7.88
CA PRO A 162 25.72 7.96 -8.30
C PRO A 162 25.57 7.84 -9.83
N ARG A 163 24.56 7.09 -10.29
CA ARG A 163 24.20 6.94 -11.71
C ARG A 163 22.69 7.02 -11.93
N LYS A 164 22.29 7.42 -13.13
CA LYS A 164 20.89 7.47 -13.59
C LYS A 164 20.74 6.59 -14.84
N ILE A 165 19.79 5.67 -14.82
CA ILE A 165 19.33 4.94 -16.01
C ILE A 165 18.01 5.55 -16.46
N PHE A 166 17.90 5.77 -17.78
CA PHE A 166 16.71 6.29 -18.43
C PHE A 166 16.10 5.22 -19.32
N LYS A 167 14.80 4.94 -19.17
CA LYS A 167 14.07 4.02 -20.03
C LYS A 167 12.88 4.72 -20.70
N ARG A 168 12.85 4.67 -22.04
CA ARG A 168 11.70 5.04 -22.88
C ARG A 168 10.79 3.85 -23.10
#